data_AF-A0A9R1BUI2-F1
#
_entry.id   AF-A0A9R1BUI2-F1
#
_cell.length_a   1.000
_cell.length_b   1.000
_cell.length_c   1.000
_cell.angle_alpha   90.00
_cell.angle_beta   90.00
_cell.angle_gamma   90.00
#
_symmetry.space_group_name_H-M   'P 1'
#
loop_
_entity.id
_entity.type
_entity.pdbx_description
1 polymer ?
#
loop_
_entity_poly.entity_id
_entity_poly.type
_entity_poly.pdbx_seq_one_letter_code
_entity_poly.pdbx_strand_id
1 'polypeptide(L)'
;MPAEVLGNAVLSSLSSLSLALPNAPISATQASKENPDVSKTLLLYTRWIHNTGQKQSEEIKTLYSRVTELRPKWEKGFFCMAKFLDDLLVDARKRQEDKKFTGGVGSVTPGSAGSASAPAKERPWWELVPTVLLCYAKGLHKGHKNLFQALPRLLTLWFEFGNIYIREGPSAEMKVVHDRVNFVLHVFFLHFFQSV
;
A
#
# COMPACT_ATOMS: atom_id res chain seq x y z
N MET A 1 7.69 10.28 25.66
CA MET A 1 8.91 9.68 25.08
C MET A 1 9.37 10.62 23.96
N PRO A 2 10.55 11.23 24.05
CA PRO A 2 10.81 12.52 23.39
C PRO A 2 11.15 12.36 21.91
N ALA A 3 10.63 13.29 21.11
CA ALA A 3 10.67 13.34 19.64
C ALA A 3 12.03 13.82 19.06
N GLU A 4 13.13 13.67 19.77
CA GLU A 4 14.41 14.36 19.47
C GLU A 4 15.50 13.47 18.84
N VAL A 5 15.17 12.33 18.23
CA VAL A 5 16.20 11.42 17.66
C VAL A 5 16.62 11.82 16.23
N LEU A 6 15.97 12.81 15.61
CA LEU A 6 16.38 13.30 14.29
C LEU A 6 17.15 14.61 14.42
N GLY A 7 18.49 14.50 14.44
CA GLY A 7 19.37 15.67 14.59
C GLY A 7 19.12 16.73 13.50
N ASN A 8 19.28 18.00 13.88
CA ASN A 8 19.04 19.16 13.01
C ASN A 8 19.75 19.10 11.65
N ALA A 9 20.86 18.35 11.53
CA ALA A 9 21.57 18.12 10.28
C ALA A 9 20.82 17.24 9.27
N VAL A 10 20.05 16.26 9.77
CA VAL A 10 19.19 15.41 8.94
C VAL A 10 17.96 16.20 8.52
N LEU A 11 17.35 16.95 9.44
CA LEU A 11 16.23 17.83 9.12
C LEU A 11 16.62 18.92 8.13
N SER A 12 17.80 19.54 8.28
CA SER A 12 18.29 20.54 7.34
C SER A 12 18.69 19.94 5.98
N SER A 13 19.23 18.72 5.95
CA SER A 13 19.46 17.99 4.69
C SER A 13 18.15 17.63 3.98
N LEU A 14 17.12 17.22 4.72
CA LEU A 14 15.77 16.96 4.21
C LEU A 14 15.07 18.24 3.74
N SER A 15 15.29 19.37 4.44
CA SER A 15 14.83 20.69 4.02
C SER A 15 15.57 21.18 2.76
N SER A 16 16.88 20.98 2.63
CA SER A 16 17.65 21.34 1.43
C SER A 16 17.28 20.50 0.19
N LEU A 17 16.74 19.29 0.40
CA LEU A 17 16.19 18.42 -0.65
C LEU A 17 14.76 18.81 -1.08
N SER A 18 14.17 19.86 -0.49
CA SER A 18 12.77 20.27 -0.71
C SER A 18 11.77 19.14 -0.44
N LEU A 19 11.80 18.60 0.79
CA LEU A 19 10.73 17.73 1.33
C LEU A 19 9.83 18.46 2.35
N ALA A 20 9.80 19.79 2.33
CA ALA A 20 8.67 20.52 2.89
C ALA A 20 7.44 20.33 1.97
N LEU A 21 6.66 19.27 2.22
CA LEU A 21 5.24 19.30 1.85
C LEU A 21 4.59 20.38 2.74
N PRO A 22 3.76 21.33 2.25
CA PRO A 22 2.89 21.28 1.07
C PRO A 22 3.14 22.42 0.06
N ASN A 23 3.01 22.14 -1.24
CA ASN A 23 3.12 23.09 -2.36
C ASN A 23 4.52 23.70 -2.60
N ALA A 24 5.43 22.95 -3.23
CA ALA A 24 6.64 23.54 -3.83
C ALA A 24 6.45 23.77 -5.35
N PRO A 25 6.82 24.95 -5.88
CA PRO A 25 6.59 25.33 -7.27
C PRO A 25 7.52 24.62 -8.26
N ILE A 26 7.07 24.62 -9.50
CA ILE A 26 7.30 23.62 -10.56
C ILE A 26 8.69 23.75 -11.24
N SER A 27 9.65 24.50 -10.69
CA SER A 27 10.75 25.06 -11.50
C SER A 27 12.18 24.55 -11.26
N ALA A 28 12.45 23.56 -10.39
CA ALA A 28 13.85 23.12 -10.11
C ALA A 28 14.23 21.69 -10.54
N THR A 29 13.33 20.90 -11.13
CA THR A 29 13.52 19.43 -11.20
C THR A 29 13.44 18.89 -12.62
N GLN A 30 14.21 19.45 -13.56
CA GLN A 30 14.56 18.74 -14.80
C GLN A 30 15.85 17.93 -14.68
N ALA A 31 16.67 18.18 -13.64
CA ALA A 31 17.95 17.48 -13.42
C ALA A 31 17.89 16.26 -12.47
N SER A 32 16.77 15.97 -11.78
CA SER A 32 16.75 15.01 -10.66
C SER A 32 16.18 13.61 -10.96
N LYS A 33 15.78 13.31 -12.20
CA LYS A 33 15.17 12.01 -12.57
C LYS A 33 16.10 10.80 -12.45
N GLU A 34 17.39 10.99 -12.18
CA GLU A 34 18.35 9.88 -12.10
C GLU A 34 19.15 9.79 -10.81
N ASN A 35 19.04 10.73 -9.86
CA ASN A 35 19.86 10.68 -8.66
C ASN A 35 19.41 9.50 -7.75
N PRO A 36 20.21 8.42 -7.63
CA PRO A 36 19.86 7.23 -6.85
C PRO A 36 19.56 7.57 -5.40
N ASP A 37 20.23 8.57 -4.85
CA ASP A 37 20.25 8.81 -3.41
C ASP A 37 18.98 9.51 -2.95
N VAL A 38 18.37 10.35 -3.80
CA VAL A 38 17.06 10.96 -3.52
C VAL A 38 15.99 9.89 -3.31
N SER A 39 15.91 8.90 -4.22
CA SER A 39 14.91 7.82 -4.13
C SER A 39 15.12 6.90 -2.93
N LYS A 40 16.38 6.63 -2.55
CA LYS A 40 16.72 5.83 -1.37
C LYS A 40 16.38 6.56 -0.09
N THR A 41 16.75 7.83 0.02
CA THR A 41 16.45 8.69 1.18
C THR A 41 14.94 8.83 1.36
N LEU A 42 14.20 9.08 0.27
CA LEU A 42 12.74 9.11 0.33
C LEU A 42 12.16 7.77 0.78
N LEU A 43 12.64 6.64 0.25
CA LEU A 43 12.16 5.32 0.70
C LEU A 43 12.43 5.07 2.18
N LEU A 44 13.62 5.44 2.68
CA LEU A 44 13.97 5.30 4.09
C LEU A 44 13.05 6.14 4.99
N TYR A 45 12.84 7.41 4.63
CA TYR A 45 11.90 8.29 5.33
C TYR A 45 10.49 7.72 5.34
N THR A 46 9.97 7.30 4.19
CA THR A 46 8.62 6.72 4.05
C THR A 46 8.44 5.47 4.91
N ARG A 47 9.46 4.59 4.97
CA ARG A 47 9.42 3.41 5.84
C ARG A 47 9.42 3.79 7.31
N TRP A 48 10.21 4.80 7.71
CA TRP A 48 10.27 5.24 9.09
C TRP A 48 8.94 5.85 9.57
N ILE A 49 8.33 6.75 8.79
CA ILE A 49 7.01 7.32 9.15
C ILE A 49 5.91 6.27 9.18
N HIS A 50 6.00 5.25 8.32
CA HIS A 50 5.07 4.13 8.30
C HIS A 50 5.19 3.29 9.58
N ASN A 51 6.41 2.88 9.93
CA ASN A 51 6.68 2.09 11.13
C ASN A 51 6.37 2.83 12.44
N THR A 52 6.44 4.16 12.45
CA THR A 52 6.16 4.99 13.63
C THR A 52 4.72 5.49 13.70
N GLY A 53 3.89 5.23 12.67
CA GLY A 53 2.50 5.67 12.64
C GLY A 53 2.30 7.19 12.62
N GLN A 54 3.30 7.97 12.18
CA GLN A 54 3.28 9.42 12.28
C GLN A 54 2.39 10.14 11.26
N LYS A 55 1.98 9.47 10.19
CA LYS A 55 1.19 10.04 9.09
C LYS A 55 0.01 9.15 8.74
N GLN A 56 -1.02 9.77 8.14
CA GLN A 56 -2.17 9.04 7.62
C GLN A 56 -1.75 8.13 6.45
N SER A 57 -2.46 7.01 6.28
CA SER A 57 -2.15 6.00 5.26
C SER A 57 -2.11 6.57 3.84
N GLU A 58 -3.00 7.51 3.51
CA GLU A 58 -3.01 8.15 2.18
C GLU A 58 -1.76 8.99 1.92
N GLU A 59 -1.24 9.71 2.91
CA GLU A 59 0.02 10.44 2.76
C GLU A 59 1.20 9.49 2.54
N ILE A 60 1.28 8.41 3.31
CA ILE A 60 2.32 7.39 3.15
C ILE A 60 2.26 6.76 1.75
N LYS A 61 1.05 6.51 1.24
CA LYS A 61 0.81 6.00 -0.12
C LYS A 61 1.31 6.96 -1.20
N THR A 62 1.12 8.27 -1.03
CA THR A 62 1.67 9.27 -1.98
C THR A 62 3.19 9.26 -1.98
N LEU A 63 3.82 9.13 -0.80
CA LEU A 63 5.28 9.08 -0.68
C LEU A 63 5.87 7.83 -1.32
N TYR A 64 5.27 6.65 -1.11
CA TYR A 64 5.70 5.44 -1.83
C TYR A 64 5.46 5.53 -3.34
N SER A 65 4.35 6.11 -3.79
CA SER A 65 4.10 6.36 -5.21
C SER A 65 5.22 7.19 -5.81
N ARG A 66 5.62 8.26 -5.11
CA ARG A 66 6.73 9.12 -5.51
C ARG A 66 8.07 8.37 -5.57
N VAL A 67 8.36 7.45 -4.65
CA VAL A 67 9.54 6.58 -4.73
C VAL A 67 9.55 5.78 -6.03
N THR A 68 8.41 5.19 -6.40
CA THR A 68 8.31 4.37 -7.63
C THR A 68 8.40 5.20 -8.91
N GLU A 69 7.95 6.47 -8.88
CA GLU A 69 8.11 7.41 -9.99
C GLU A 69 9.55 7.88 -10.18
N LEU A 70 10.25 8.14 -9.08
CA LEU A 70 11.66 8.57 -9.12
C LEU A 70 12.57 7.49 -9.67
N ARG A 71 12.27 6.20 -9.42
CA ARG A 71 13.01 5.07 -10.00
C ARG A 71 12.09 3.92 -10.44
N PRO A 72 11.51 4.00 -11.65
CA PRO A 72 10.56 3.00 -12.16
C PRO A 72 11.15 1.60 -12.42
N LYS A 73 12.49 1.51 -12.52
CA LYS A 73 13.21 0.23 -12.69
C LYS A 73 13.69 -0.37 -11.36
N TRP A 74 13.40 0.27 -10.23
CA TRP A 74 13.91 -0.17 -8.93
C TRP A 74 12.91 -1.08 -8.21
N GLU A 75 13.19 -2.39 -8.25
CA GLU A 75 12.40 -3.44 -7.59
C GLU A 75 12.05 -3.10 -6.13
N LYS A 76 13.02 -2.61 -5.34
CA LYS A 76 12.84 -2.41 -3.89
C LYS A 76 11.75 -1.38 -3.58
N GLY A 77 11.59 -0.35 -4.42
CA GLY A 77 10.54 0.66 -4.25
C GLY A 77 9.14 0.05 -4.36
N PHE A 78 8.91 -0.76 -5.39
CA PHE A 78 7.65 -1.48 -5.59
C PHE A 78 7.40 -2.52 -4.50
N PHE A 79 8.44 -3.27 -4.10
CA PHE A 79 8.33 -4.27 -3.04
C PHE A 79 7.92 -3.64 -1.69
N CYS A 80 8.55 -2.53 -1.30
CA CYS A 80 8.19 -1.85 -0.05
C CYS A 80 6.78 -1.24 -0.10
N MET A 81 6.36 -0.68 -1.23
CA MET A 81 4.98 -0.21 -1.43
C MET A 81 3.98 -1.37 -1.33
N ALA A 82 4.29 -2.52 -1.95
CA ALA A 82 3.45 -3.71 -1.87
C ALA A 82 3.28 -4.17 -0.42
N LYS A 83 4.37 -4.23 0.36
CA LYS A 83 4.32 -4.58 1.79
C LYS A 83 3.42 -3.64 2.59
N PHE A 84 3.53 -2.33 2.38
CA PHE A 84 2.68 -1.34 3.03
C PHE A 84 1.20 -1.54 2.71
N LEU A 85 0.86 -1.73 1.43
CA LEU A 85 -0.53 -1.96 1.02
C LEU A 85 -1.06 -3.31 1.53
N ASP A 86 -0.20 -4.32 1.62
CA ASP A 86 -0.51 -5.64 2.19
C ASP A 86 -0.80 -5.54 3.70
N ASP A 87 -0.02 -4.74 4.44
CA ASP A 87 -0.27 -4.47 5.86
C ASP A 87 -1.62 -3.74 6.04
N LEU A 88 -1.94 -2.74 5.20
CA LEU A 88 -3.25 -2.08 5.19
C LEU A 88 -4.41 -3.05 4.86
N LEU A 89 -4.18 -3.99 3.95
CA LEU A 89 -5.15 -5.01 3.57
C LEU A 89 -5.44 -5.95 4.74
N VAL A 90 -4.40 -6.42 5.43
CA VAL A 90 -4.53 -7.26 6.63
C VAL A 90 -5.26 -6.51 7.74
N ASP A 91 -4.92 -5.25 7.99
CA ASP A 91 -5.59 -4.41 8.97
C ASP A 91 -7.07 -4.17 8.63
N ALA A 92 -7.38 -3.94 7.35
CA ALA A 92 -8.77 -3.79 6.88
C ALA A 92 -9.58 -5.07 7.08
N ARG A 93 -8.98 -6.23 6.77
CA ARG A 93 -9.61 -7.54 6.97
C ARG A 93 -9.92 -7.79 8.44
N LYS A 94 -8.93 -7.59 9.32
CA LYS A 94 -9.08 -7.77 10.76
C LYS A 94 -10.21 -6.92 11.34
N ARG A 95 -10.27 -5.63 10.99
CA ARG A 95 -11.35 -4.73 11.43
C ARG A 95 -12.74 -5.20 10.99
N GLN A 96 -12.86 -5.81 9.82
CA GLN A 96 -14.14 -6.36 9.34
C GLN A 96 -14.53 -7.65 10.06
N GLU A 97 -13.57 -8.51 10.37
CA GLU A 97 -13.78 -9.73 11.16
C GLU A 97 -14.18 -9.41 12.61
N ASP A 98 -13.51 -8.45 13.26
CA ASP A 98 -13.83 -8.01 14.62
C ASP A 98 -15.26 -7.46 14.72
N LYS A 99 -15.70 -6.66 13.74
CA LYS A 99 -17.08 -6.14 13.67
C LYS A 99 -18.12 -7.25 13.54
N LYS A 100 -17.81 -8.30 12.79
CA LYS A 100 -18.71 -9.45 12.63
C LYS A 100 -18.87 -10.23 13.93
N PHE A 101 -17.81 -10.30 14.75
CA PHE A 101 -17.83 -10.96 16.06
C PHE A 101 -18.58 -10.14 17.12
N THR A 102 -18.32 -8.83 17.21
CA THR A 102 -18.98 -7.96 18.19
C THR A 102 -20.45 -7.68 17.87
N GLY A 103 -20.88 -7.85 16.62
CA GLY A 103 -22.28 -7.69 16.21
C GLY A 103 -23.22 -8.84 16.63
N GLY A 104 -22.69 -9.96 17.12
CA GLY A 104 -23.47 -11.16 17.50
C GLY A 104 -23.82 -11.27 18.98
N VAL A 105 -23.21 -10.48 19.87
CA VAL A 105 -23.58 -10.41 21.29
C VAL A 105 -24.46 -9.18 21.46
N GLY A 106 -25.71 -9.40 21.90
CA GLY A 106 -26.71 -8.35 22.06
C GLY A 106 -26.13 -7.10 22.73
N SER A 107 -26.08 -6.02 21.97
CA SER A 107 -25.74 -4.68 22.47
C SER A 107 -26.81 -4.29 23.48
N VAL A 108 -26.51 -4.43 24.78
CA VAL A 108 -27.24 -3.72 25.82
C VAL A 108 -26.83 -2.26 25.70
N THR A 109 -27.68 -1.47 25.07
CA THR A 109 -27.51 -0.03 24.90
C THR A 109 -27.43 0.67 26.27
N PRO A 110 -26.35 1.38 26.63
CA PRO A 110 -26.45 2.50 27.55
C PRO A 110 -26.54 3.76 26.68
N GLY A 111 -27.70 4.40 26.70
CA GLY A 111 -27.90 5.65 25.96
C GLY A 111 -26.89 6.71 26.41
N SER A 112 -26.26 7.39 25.45
CA SER A 112 -26.18 8.85 25.47
C SER A 112 -25.67 9.35 24.11
N ALA A 113 -26.04 10.59 23.83
CA ALA A 113 -26.15 11.24 22.54
C ALA A 113 -24.81 11.54 21.83
N GLY A 114 -24.90 11.68 20.50
CA GLY A 114 -23.98 12.55 19.76
C GLY A 114 -23.52 12.03 18.40
N SER A 115 -24.01 12.68 17.34
CA SER A 115 -23.51 12.66 15.96
C SER A 115 -23.98 11.52 15.06
N ALA A 116 -25.15 11.76 14.44
CA ALA A 116 -25.56 11.12 13.21
C ALA A 116 -24.66 11.58 12.05
N SER A 117 -23.58 10.85 11.79
CA SER A 117 -23.15 10.62 10.41
C SER A 117 -23.62 9.21 10.04
N ALA A 118 -24.35 9.07 8.94
CA ALA A 118 -24.61 7.75 8.37
C ALA A 118 -23.26 7.03 8.26
N PRO A 119 -23.11 5.78 8.75
CA PRO A 119 -21.82 5.11 8.66
C PRO A 119 -21.53 4.91 7.18
N ALA A 120 -20.58 5.69 6.65
CA ALA A 120 -20.08 5.47 5.30
C ALA A 120 -19.72 3.98 5.21
N LYS A 121 -20.42 3.24 4.35
CA LYS A 121 -20.25 1.79 4.19
C LYS A 121 -18.76 1.52 4.04
N GLU A 122 -18.15 0.91 5.05
CA GLU A 122 -16.72 0.63 5.00
C GLU A 122 -16.44 -0.22 3.77
N ARG A 123 -15.46 0.23 2.98
CA ARG A 123 -15.06 -0.48 1.79
C ARG A 123 -14.58 -1.88 2.18
N PRO A 124 -15.02 -2.94 1.48
CA PRO A 124 -14.54 -4.28 1.73
C PRO A 124 -13.01 -4.35 1.58
N TRP A 125 -12.35 -5.08 2.47
CA TRP A 125 -10.89 -5.21 2.45
C TRP A 125 -10.36 -5.73 1.11
N TRP A 126 -11.16 -6.53 0.40
CA TRP A 126 -10.81 -7.12 -0.89
C TRP A 126 -10.65 -6.10 -2.02
N GLU A 127 -11.13 -4.85 -1.89
CA GLU A 127 -10.88 -3.79 -2.87
C GLU A 127 -9.39 -3.44 -3.03
N LEU A 128 -8.59 -3.71 -1.99
CA LEU A 128 -7.15 -3.46 -2.01
C LEU A 128 -6.36 -4.55 -2.77
N VAL A 129 -6.93 -5.76 -2.91
CA VAL A 129 -6.26 -6.94 -3.47
C VAL A 129 -5.64 -6.65 -4.84
N PRO A 130 -6.35 -6.09 -5.85
CA PRO A 130 -5.75 -5.83 -7.16
C PRO A 130 -4.53 -4.90 -7.08
N THR A 131 -4.57 -3.93 -6.18
CA THR A 131 -3.49 -2.94 -6.03
C THR A 131 -2.25 -3.57 -5.39
N VAL A 132 -2.45 -4.40 -4.36
CA VAL A 132 -1.35 -5.14 -3.70
C VAL A 132 -0.70 -6.09 -4.69
N LEU A 133 -1.49 -6.89 -5.41
CA LEU A 133 -0.99 -7.83 -6.43
C LEU A 133 -0.23 -7.09 -7.54
N LEU A 134 -0.76 -5.95 -8.01
CA LEU A 134 -0.10 -5.15 -9.05
C LEU A 134 1.28 -4.64 -8.58
N CYS A 135 1.41 -4.19 -7.33
CA CYS A 135 2.68 -3.74 -6.78
C CYS A 135 3.69 -4.88 -6.65
N TYR A 136 3.30 -6.05 -6.15
CA TYR A 136 4.16 -7.23 -6.11
C TYR A 136 4.58 -7.68 -7.52
N ALA A 137 3.63 -7.77 -8.46
CA ALA A 137 3.90 -8.13 -9.85
C ALA A 137 4.88 -7.16 -10.53
N LYS A 138 4.68 -5.84 -10.34
CA LYS A 138 5.61 -4.82 -10.83
C LYS A 138 7.00 -4.97 -10.22
N GLY A 139 7.10 -5.21 -8.92
CA GLY A 139 8.38 -5.46 -8.25
C GLY A 139 9.11 -6.66 -8.87
N LEU A 140 8.43 -7.80 -8.96
CA LEU A 140 8.95 -9.04 -9.55
C LEU A 140 9.41 -8.86 -11.00
N HIS A 141 8.71 -8.05 -11.79
CA HIS A 141 9.11 -7.71 -13.16
C HIS A 141 10.38 -6.86 -13.25
N LYS A 142 10.74 -6.14 -12.18
CA LYS A 142 11.95 -5.28 -12.18
C LYS A 142 13.17 -5.98 -11.59
N GLY A 143 12.99 -7.10 -10.91
CA GLY A 143 14.09 -7.88 -10.36
C GLY A 143 13.61 -9.01 -9.46
N HIS A 144 14.55 -9.88 -9.12
CA HIS A 144 14.27 -11.12 -8.39
C HIS A 144 14.84 -11.14 -6.97
N LYS A 145 15.30 -10.00 -6.43
CA LYS A 145 15.93 -9.95 -5.10
C LYS A 145 14.98 -10.34 -3.99
N ASN A 146 13.69 -10.07 -4.15
CA ASN A 146 12.64 -10.44 -3.21
C ASN A 146 11.71 -11.52 -3.78
N LEU A 147 12.14 -12.28 -4.81
CA LEU A 147 11.33 -13.29 -5.49
C LEU A 147 10.70 -14.28 -4.51
N PHE A 148 11.53 -14.85 -3.62
CA PHE A 148 11.11 -15.84 -2.63
C PHE A 148 10.15 -15.31 -1.57
N GLN A 149 9.98 -14.00 -1.46
CA GLN A 149 9.03 -13.39 -0.54
C GLN A 149 7.79 -12.88 -1.27
N ALA A 150 7.97 -12.16 -2.38
CA ALA A 150 6.90 -11.52 -3.13
C ALA A 150 6.05 -12.52 -3.90
N LEU A 151 6.66 -13.51 -4.57
CA LEU A 151 5.93 -14.44 -5.41
C LEU A 151 5.00 -15.36 -4.59
N PRO A 152 5.47 -16.03 -3.50
CA PRO A 152 4.57 -16.83 -2.68
C PRO A 152 3.44 -15.99 -2.09
N ARG A 153 3.72 -14.77 -1.59
CA ARG A 153 2.68 -13.89 -1.03
C ARG A 153 1.65 -13.46 -2.06
N LEU A 154 2.08 -13.12 -3.28
CA LEU A 154 1.20 -12.77 -4.40
C LEU A 154 0.25 -13.93 -4.73
N LEU A 155 0.76 -15.16 -4.80
CA LEU A 155 -0.05 -16.35 -5.05
C LEU A 155 -1.04 -16.60 -3.91
N THR A 156 -0.60 -16.51 -2.65
CA THR A 156 -1.49 -16.66 -1.48
C THR A 156 -2.65 -15.67 -1.53
N LEU A 157 -2.38 -14.39 -1.78
CA LEU A 157 -3.42 -13.36 -1.87
C LEU A 157 -4.41 -13.63 -3.00
N TRP A 158 -3.93 -14.09 -4.16
CA TRP A 158 -4.81 -14.47 -5.26
C TRP A 158 -5.72 -15.64 -4.88
N PHE A 159 -5.16 -16.72 -4.30
CA PHE A 159 -5.94 -17.88 -3.88
C PHE A 159 -6.95 -17.55 -2.77
N GLU A 160 -6.56 -16.75 -1.78
CA GLU A 160 -7.47 -16.29 -0.73
C GLU A 160 -8.66 -15.51 -1.31
N PHE A 161 -8.39 -14.59 -2.24
CA PHE A 161 -9.44 -13.84 -2.92
C PHE A 161 -10.33 -14.76 -3.77
N GLY A 162 -9.75 -15.70 -4.52
CA GLY A 162 -10.51 -16.69 -5.30
C GLY A 162 -11.43 -17.55 -4.43
N ASN A 163 -10.95 -18.00 -3.27
CA ASN A 163 -11.77 -18.75 -2.32
C ASN A 163 -12.98 -17.93 -1.82
N ILE A 164 -12.79 -16.63 -1.57
CA ILE A 164 -13.88 -15.74 -1.14
C ILE A 164 -14.86 -15.51 -2.28
N TYR A 165 -14.36 -15.26 -3.48
CA TYR A 165 -15.16 -15.07 -4.68
C TYR A 165 -16.12 -16.25 -4.93
N ILE A 166 -15.65 -17.48 -4.73
CA ILE A 166 -16.46 -18.69 -4.86
C ILE A 166 -17.46 -18.84 -3.70
N ARG A 167 -17.03 -18.60 -2.46
CA ARG A 167 -17.85 -18.87 -1.27
C ARG A 167 -18.96 -17.86 -1.03
N GLU A 168 -18.70 -16.56 -1.21
CA GLU A 168 -19.65 -15.50 -0.84
C GLU A 168 -20.65 -15.17 -1.95
N GLY A 169 -20.45 -15.72 -3.15
CA GLY A 169 -21.23 -15.39 -4.33
C GLY A 169 -20.81 -14.04 -4.93
N PRO A 170 -20.62 -13.94 -6.26
CA PRO A 170 -20.02 -12.76 -6.86
C PRO A 170 -21.02 -11.59 -6.96
N SER A 171 -20.89 -10.60 -6.09
CA SER A 171 -21.52 -9.28 -6.26
C SER A 171 -20.98 -8.55 -7.50
N ALA A 172 -21.72 -7.56 -8.00
CA ALA A 172 -21.28 -6.75 -9.15
C ALA A 172 -19.90 -6.11 -8.92
N GLU A 173 -19.66 -5.56 -7.73
CA GLU A 173 -18.39 -4.95 -7.36
C GLU A 173 -17.27 -6.00 -7.26
N MET A 174 -17.59 -7.18 -6.73
CA MET A 174 -16.64 -8.27 -6.57
C MET A 174 -16.20 -8.82 -7.93
N LYS A 175 -17.10 -8.89 -8.92
CA LYS A 175 -16.77 -9.25 -10.31
C LYS A 175 -15.75 -8.30 -10.92
N VAL A 176 -15.96 -6.99 -10.77
CA VAL A 176 -15.01 -5.97 -11.25
C VAL A 176 -13.62 -6.16 -10.61
N VAL A 177 -13.57 -6.45 -9.32
CA VAL A 177 -12.29 -6.72 -8.64
C VAL A 177 -11.65 -8.01 -9.15
N HIS A 178 -12.43 -9.08 -9.31
CA HIS A 178 -11.96 -10.36 -9.85
C HIS A 178 -11.38 -10.22 -11.26
N ASP A 179 -12.05 -9.48 -12.16
CA ASP A 179 -11.57 -9.22 -13.51
C ASP A 179 -10.24 -8.45 -13.48
N ARG A 180 -10.10 -7.47 -12.57
CA ARG A 180 -8.83 -6.76 -12.37
C ARG A 180 -7.72 -7.65 -11.83
N VAL A 181 -8.01 -8.52 -10.87
CA VAL A 181 -7.05 -9.49 -10.33
C VAL A 181 -6.56 -10.42 -11.43
N ASN A 182 -7.47 -11.00 -12.22
CA ASN A 182 -7.14 -11.90 -13.32
C ASN A 182 -6.35 -11.18 -14.42
N PHE A 183 -6.71 -9.94 -14.75
CA PHE A 183 -5.95 -9.14 -15.69
C PHE A 183 -4.50 -8.92 -15.22
N VAL A 184 -4.31 -8.52 -13.96
CA VAL A 184 -2.97 -8.32 -13.39
C VAL A 184 -2.14 -9.59 -13.45
N LEU A 185 -2.73 -10.73 -13.09
CA LEU A 185 -2.03 -12.02 -13.11
C LEU A 185 -1.75 -12.53 -14.50
N HIS A 186 -2.70 -12.42 -15.43
CA HIS A 186 -2.52 -12.79 -16.82
C HIS A 186 -1.36 -12.01 -17.44
N VAL A 187 -1.34 -10.68 -17.28
CA VAL A 187 -0.23 -9.84 -17.75
C VAL A 187 1.08 -10.21 -17.04
N PHE A 188 1.03 -10.46 -15.73
CA PHE A 188 2.21 -10.86 -14.96
C PHE A 188 2.82 -12.16 -15.51
N PHE A 189 2.04 -13.24 -15.60
CA PHE A 189 2.51 -14.56 -16.03
C PHE A 189 2.92 -14.58 -17.50
N LEU A 190 2.19 -13.88 -18.37
CA LEU A 190 2.52 -13.79 -19.79
C LEU A 190 3.94 -13.24 -19.99
N HIS A 191 4.29 -12.15 -19.30
CA HIS A 191 5.60 -11.53 -19.46
C HIS A 191 6.69 -12.17 -18.58
N PHE A 192 6.34 -12.67 -17.39
CA PHE A 192 7.31 -13.21 -16.45
C PHE A 192 7.92 -14.53 -16.96
N PHE A 193 7.10 -15.44 -17.49
CA PHE A 193 7.58 -16.72 -18.03
C PHE A 193 8.22 -16.61 -19.42
N GLN A 194 7.97 -15.54 -20.17
CA GLN A 194 8.71 -15.27 -21.42
C GLN A 194 10.13 -14.75 -21.17
N SER A 195 10.41 -14.24 -19.97
CA SER A 195 11.68 -13.60 -19.62
C SER A 195 12.64 -14.51 -18.83
N VAL A 196 12.23 -15.74 -18.52
CA VAL A 196 13.00 -16.78 -17.80
C VAL A 196 13.33 -17.90 -18.78
#